data_AF-A0A7H8GMS5-F1
#
_entry.id   AF-A0A7H8GMS5-F1
#
_cell.length_a   1.000
_cell.length_b   1.000
_cell.length_c   1.000
_cell.angle_alpha   90.00
_cell.angle_beta   90.00
_cell.angle_gamma   90.00
#
_symmetry.space_group_name_H-M   'P 1'
#
loop_
_entity.id
_entity.type
_entity.pdbx_description
1 polymer ?
#
loop_
_entity_poly.entity_id
_entity_poly.type
_entity_poly.pdbx_seq_one_letter_code
_entity_poly.pdbx_strand_id
1 'polypeptide(L)'
;MPYRYVVPTQRKQPLALSLAATLTLVCSVPSWALEAPAKLQVPTLAFDDQQIILVWEKPADHADISDYRVYANGVLLGGSNANNDRVSPAKPYIDRFYEQDVAGFHHRIGIHSYTAQGLKPDTAYRFTVRSVGTDGKESADSPPVVQRTSKVAAVFDVRKYGAKADGKSLDTLAIQNAIDACTPGCKVLLPRGTYKSGALYLKSNITVEIAEGATLLGSERAEDYPLAGYIQYPYSSTVRPASLINALPRDPRQHQSFENIRIVGKGTIDGNGWKRHADVVDERGQPLPFYLPSDNTRYQQDGILAKAQVEQAVARGMNVKDAYGQMRSSLITLRNVKNVFYGGFTVVNPAFHGIMNLETENVVLANTTHKTYDANNGDGIEFANSKGAMVFNNFFDTGDDCVNFAAGTGADAVQQKPQEDAWIFNNYFRKGHGMVVAGSHTGAWIQNILAEDNVSDGTDAGLRMKSTNFMGGGARNVIFRDSAIRNTLKQAFIFTLDYNDPNAKLDYQRSTIPGQFRDIRVADVSVENAQGKAIEVKGDSQHNAWHQGLVFERVRFSGPAKAQIDGLKDSLFDHVSFSEHGAANPWQITGSVGLTFKDVQPPPP
;
A
#
# COMPACT_ATOMS: atom_id res chain seq x y z
N MET A 1 12.69 40.75 -44.29
CA MET A 1 11.40 41.03 -44.95
C MET A 1 10.38 40.02 -44.44
N PRO A 2 9.19 40.46 -43.98
CA PRO A 2 8.27 39.67 -43.16
C PRO A 2 7.25 38.91 -44.02
N TYR A 3 6.90 37.67 -43.63
CA TYR A 3 5.79 36.94 -44.23
C TYR A 3 4.50 37.22 -43.46
N ARG A 4 3.52 37.75 -44.20
CA ARG A 4 2.17 38.10 -43.76
C ARG A 4 1.30 36.85 -43.57
N TYR A 5 0.48 36.89 -42.53
CA TYR A 5 -0.68 36.03 -42.32
C TYR A 5 -1.74 36.25 -43.41
N VAL A 6 -2.29 35.16 -43.95
CA VAL A 6 -3.52 35.16 -44.76
C VAL A 6 -4.46 34.08 -44.21
N VAL A 7 -5.67 34.49 -43.84
CA VAL A 7 -6.78 33.63 -43.41
C VAL A 7 -7.53 33.14 -44.66
N PRO A 8 -7.86 31.85 -44.81
CA PRO A 8 -8.77 31.41 -45.85
C PRO A 8 -10.22 31.31 -45.34
N THR A 9 -11.10 31.98 -46.06
CA THR A 9 -12.56 31.96 -45.99
C THR A 9 -13.17 30.62 -46.40
N GLN A 10 -14.18 30.15 -45.67
CA GLN A 10 -15.02 29.00 -46.01
C GLN A 10 -15.76 29.20 -47.35
N ARG A 11 -15.68 28.20 -48.24
CA ARG A 11 -16.66 27.96 -49.30
C ARG A 11 -17.29 26.58 -49.10
N LYS A 12 -18.62 26.56 -48.97
CA LYS A 12 -19.45 25.35 -48.96
C LYS A 12 -19.64 24.85 -50.40
N GLN A 13 -19.38 23.57 -50.64
CA GLN A 13 -20.02 22.79 -51.72
C GLN A 13 -20.31 21.37 -51.21
N PRO A 14 -21.41 20.73 -51.66
CA PRO A 14 -21.94 19.53 -51.04
C PRO A 14 -21.35 18.26 -51.67
N LEU A 15 -20.97 17.28 -50.84
CA LEU A 15 -20.74 15.91 -51.28
C LEU A 15 -21.76 15.01 -50.59
N ALA A 16 -22.61 14.39 -51.42
CA ALA A 16 -23.54 13.35 -51.02
C ALA A 16 -22.76 12.14 -50.51
N LEU A 17 -22.93 11.80 -49.23
CA LEU A 17 -22.50 10.52 -48.67
C LEU A 17 -23.66 9.52 -48.76
N SER A 18 -23.43 8.45 -49.50
CA SER A 18 -24.19 7.21 -49.44
C SER A 18 -24.09 6.60 -48.03
N LEU A 19 -25.19 6.57 -47.28
CA LEU A 19 -25.29 5.79 -46.06
C LEU A 19 -25.38 4.29 -46.41
N ALA A 20 -24.31 3.55 -46.14
CA ALA A 20 -24.41 2.12 -45.86
C ALA A 20 -24.68 1.96 -44.36
N ALA A 21 -25.93 1.66 -44.01
CA ALA A 21 -26.31 1.38 -42.63
C ALA A 21 -25.81 -0.02 -42.24
N THR A 22 -24.69 -0.08 -41.50
CA THR A 22 -24.37 -1.25 -40.70
C THR A 22 -25.34 -1.32 -39.52
N LEU A 23 -26.26 -2.28 -39.57
CA LEU A 23 -27.19 -2.61 -38.50
C LEU A 23 -26.40 -3.23 -37.33
N THR A 24 -25.87 -2.42 -36.42
CA THR A 24 -25.45 -2.91 -35.10
C THR A 24 -26.71 -3.25 -34.32
N LEU A 25 -27.00 -4.55 -34.17
CA LEU A 25 -27.95 -5.03 -33.16
C LEU A 25 -27.40 -4.64 -31.78
N VAL A 26 -27.90 -3.53 -31.23
CA VAL A 26 -27.75 -3.24 -29.81
C VAL A 26 -28.79 -4.11 -29.12
N CYS A 27 -28.40 -5.33 -28.71
CA CYS A 27 -29.16 -6.06 -27.71
C CYS A 27 -29.07 -5.24 -26.42
N SER A 28 -30.14 -4.50 -26.11
CA SER A 28 -30.33 -3.90 -24.79
C SER A 28 -30.37 -5.03 -23.78
N VAL A 29 -29.31 -5.18 -22.99
CA VAL A 29 -29.31 -6.06 -21.82
C VAL A 29 -30.42 -5.55 -20.90
N PRO A 30 -31.36 -6.39 -20.44
CA PRO A 30 -32.41 -5.92 -19.53
C PRO A 30 -31.78 -5.27 -18.30
N SER A 31 -32.35 -4.16 -17.81
CA SER A 31 -31.87 -3.34 -16.68
C SER A 31 -31.82 -4.07 -15.32
N TRP A 32 -31.99 -5.39 -15.32
CA TRP A 32 -32.02 -6.28 -14.18
C TRP A 32 -30.95 -7.38 -14.27
N ALA A 33 -30.14 -7.40 -15.34
CA ALA A 33 -29.06 -8.35 -15.49
C ALA A 33 -27.79 -7.81 -14.82
N LEU A 34 -27.15 -8.64 -13.99
CA LEU A 34 -25.87 -8.31 -13.37
C LEU A 34 -24.83 -7.94 -14.42
N GLU A 35 -24.12 -6.85 -14.18
CA GLU A 35 -23.02 -6.42 -15.03
C GLU A 35 -21.81 -7.35 -14.91
N ALA A 36 -21.12 -7.57 -16.03
CA ALA A 36 -19.90 -8.36 -16.07
C ALA A 36 -18.72 -7.57 -15.48
N PRO A 37 -17.78 -8.23 -14.76
CA PRO A 37 -16.57 -7.57 -14.29
C PRO A 37 -15.75 -6.97 -15.43
N ALA A 38 -15.06 -5.87 -15.14
CA ALA A 38 -14.21 -5.18 -16.11
C ALA A 38 -12.72 -5.38 -15.77
N LYS A 39 -11.85 -5.14 -16.76
CA LYS A 39 -10.38 -5.14 -16.60
C LYS A 39 -9.82 -6.35 -15.85
N LEU A 40 -10.33 -7.55 -16.14
CA LEU A 40 -9.69 -8.79 -15.70
C LEU A 40 -8.23 -8.80 -16.15
N GLN A 41 -7.31 -8.96 -15.20
CA GLN A 41 -5.88 -8.89 -15.46
C GLN A 41 -5.09 -9.80 -14.53
N VAL A 42 -3.86 -10.09 -14.93
CA VAL A 42 -2.84 -10.71 -14.08
C VAL A 42 -1.95 -9.59 -13.56
N PRO A 43 -1.89 -9.34 -12.24
CA PRO A 43 -0.99 -8.35 -11.69
C PRO A 43 0.47 -8.62 -12.08
N THR A 44 1.28 -7.57 -12.13
CA THR A 44 2.69 -7.65 -12.51
C THR A 44 3.43 -8.78 -11.79
N LEU A 45 3.97 -9.73 -12.55
CA LEU A 45 4.72 -10.91 -12.08
C LEU A 45 3.98 -11.82 -11.08
N ALA A 46 2.66 -11.69 -10.98
CA ALA A 46 1.81 -12.48 -10.09
C ALA A 46 1.46 -13.85 -10.70
N PHE A 47 2.46 -14.52 -11.27
CA PHE A 47 2.36 -15.87 -11.82
C PHE A 47 3.72 -16.57 -11.74
N ASP A 48 3.68 -17.90 -11.80
CA ASP A 48 4.86 -18.75 -11.96
C ASP A 48 4.49 -19.98 -12.80
N ASP A 49 5.21 -21.10 -12.63
CA ASP A 49 5.01 -22.32 -13.38
C ASP A 49 3.78 -23.12 -12.95
N GLN A 50 3.18 -22.80 -11.79
CA GLN A 50 2.07 -23.56 -11.21
C GLN A 50 0.88 -22.71 -10.76
N GLN A 51 1.02 -21.39 -10.71
CA GLN A 51 -0.06 -20.51 -10.32
C GLN A 51 -0.11 -19.20 -11.12
N ILE A 52 -1.32 -18.63 -11.21
CA ILE A 52 -1.62 -17.31 -11.77
C ILE A 52 -2.60 -16.62 -10.82
N ILE A 53 -2.29 -15.41 -10.38
CA ILE A 53 -3.22 -14.55 -9.63
C ILE A 53 -3.96 -13.65 -10.63
N LEU A 54 -5.27 -13.56 -10.46
CA LEU A 54 -6.18 -12.75 -11.25
C LEU A 54 -6.84 -11.71 -10.37
N VAL A 55 -7.03 -10.51 -10.91
CA VAL A 55 -7.79 -9.42 -10.27
C VAL A 55 -8.65 -8.72 -11.32
N TRP A 56 -9.71 -8.05 -10.91
CA TRP A 56 -10.62 -7.34 -11.80
C TRP A 56 -11.24 -6.12 -11.12
N GLU A 57 -11.70 -5.17 -11.93
CA GLU A 57 -12.53 -4.09 -11.42
C GLU A 57 -13.97 -4.59 -11.29
N LYS A 58 -14.58 -4.32 -10.14
CA LYS A 58 -16.00 -4.56 -9.93
C LYS A 58 -16.84 -3.65 -10.83
N PRO A 59 -18.04 -4.08 -11.25
CA PRO A 59 -18.95 -3.24 -12.01
C PRO A 59 -19.35 -1.96 -11.25
N ALA A 60 -19.82 -0.94 -11.97
CA ALA A 60 -20.22 0.32 -11.36
C ALA A 60 -21.42 0.11 -10.41
N ASP A 61 -22.44 -0.63 -10.88
CA ASP A 61 -23.50 -1.14 -10.04
C ASP A 61 -23.13 -2.54 -9.51
N HIS A 62 -22.81 -2.59 -8.23
CA HIS A 62 -22.34 -3.80 -7.56
C HIS A 62 -23.09 -4.08 -6.25
N ALA A 63 -24.20 -3.39 -5.99
CA ALA A 63 -24.95 -3.52 -4.75
C ALA A 63 -25.51 -4.93 -4.53
N ASP A 64 -25.91 -5.60 -5.62
CA ASP A 64 -26.49 -6.95 -5.60
C ASP A 64 -25.45 -8.07 -5.84
N ILE A 65 -24.16 -7.75 -5.97
CA ILE A 65 -23.09 -8.73 -6.20
C ILE A 65 -22.64 -9.31 -4.85
N SER A 66 -22.70 -10.64 -4.73
CA SER A 66 -22.32 -11.37 -3.51
C SER A 66 -21.02 -12.18 -3.64
N ASP A 67 -20.63 -12.57 -4.85
CA ASP A 67 -19.39 -13.28 -5.15
C ASP A 67 -19.01 -13.09 -6.63
N TYR A 68 -17.88 -13.66 -7.03
CA TYR A 68 -17.47 -13.79 -8.43
C TYR A 68 -17.04 -15.22 -8.72
N ARG A 69 -17.27 -15.71 -9.94
CA ARG A 69 -16.81 -17.03 -10.39
C ARG A 69 -15.77 -16.90 -11.49
N VAL A 70 -14.69 -17.65 -11.35
CA VAL A 70 -13.55 -17.64 -12.28
C VAL A 70 -13.55 -18.91 -13.12
N TYR A 71 -13.35 -18.76 -14.43
CA TYR A 71 -13.32 -19.85 -15.40
C TYR A 71 -11.96 -19.87 -16.10
N ALA A 72 -11.42 -21.05 -16.38
CA ALA A 72 -10.27 -21.25 -17.24
C ALA A 72 -10.64 -22.15 -18.41
N ASN A 73 -10.42 -21.68 -19.64
CA ASN A 73 -10.80 -22.36 -20.87
C ASN A 73 -12.28 -22.79 -20.88
N GLY A 74 -13.15 -21.96 -20.29
CA GLY A 74 -14.59 -22.23 -20.16
C GLY A 74 -14.99 -23.17 -19.02
N VAL A 75 -14.02 -23.72 -18.27
CA VAL A 75 -14.28 -24.59 -17.12
C VAL A 75 -14.25 -23.78 -15.83
N LEU A 76 -15.27 -23.90 -14.99
CA LEU A 76 -15.34 -23.24 -13.69
C LEU A 76 -14.20 -23.73 -12.78
N LEU A 77 -13.40 -22.79 -12.26
CA LEU A 77 -12.41 -23.06 -11.23
C LEU A 77 -12.99 -22.90 -9.82
N GLY A 78 -13.86 -21.92 -9.61
CA GLY A 78 -14.55 -21.71 -8.33
C GLY A 78 -14.93 -20.25 -8.06
N GLY A 79 -15.50 -20.02 -6.87
CA GLY A 79 -15.85 -18.68 -6.36
C GLY A 79 -14.66 -17.93 -5.78
N SER A 80 -14.69 -16.61 -5.84
CA SER A 80 -13.66 -15.69 -5.34
C SER A 80 -13.56 -15.75 -3.82
N ASN A 81 -14.69 -15.71 -3.11
CA ASN A 81 -14.73 -15.84 -1.65
C ASN A 81 -14.07 -17.13 -1.16
N ALA A 82 -14.51 -18.28 -1.68
CA ALA A 82 -14.00 -19.60 -1.29
C ALA A 82 -12.52 -19.83 -1.67
N ASN A 83 -12.01 -19.12 -2.69
CA ASN A 83 -10.59 -19.11 -3.02
C ASN A 83 -9.79 -18.31 -1.97
N ASN A 84 -10.27 -17.12 -1.63
CA ASN A 84 -9.62 -16.23 -0.67
C ASN A 84 -9.60 -16.80 0.75
N ASP A 85 -10.58 -17.61 1.15
CA ASP A 85 -10.55 -18.36 2.42
C ASP A 85 -9.30 -19.24 2.58
N ARG A 86 -8.67 -19.63 1.46
CA ARG A 86 -7.51 -20.54 1.43
C ARG A 86 -6.19 -19.81 1.24
N VAL A 87 -6.19 -18.71 0.48
CA VAL A 87 -4.94 -18.07 -0.01
C VAL A 87 -4.68 -16.69 0.59
N SER A 88 -5.73 -15.99 1.04
CA SER A 88 -5.60 -14.63 1.58
C SER A 88 -5.43 -14.69 3.10
N PRO A 89 -4.32 -14.19 3.67
CA PRO A 89 -4.20 -14.05 5.11
C PRO A 89 -5.19 -13.02 5.68
N ALA A 90 -5.69 -12.08 4.87
CA ALA A 90 -6.67 -11.08 5.30
C ALA A 90 -8.09 -11.64 5.43
N LYS A 91 -8.51 -12.53 4.51
CA LYS A 91 -9.91 -12.97 4.39
C LYS A 91 -10.51 -13.54 5.68
N PRO A 92 -9.81 -14.41 6.45
CA PRO A 92 -10.37 -14.90 7.71
C PRO A 92 -10.59 -13.81 8.79
N TYR A 93 -9.84 -12.70 8.74
CA TYR A 93 -10.03 -11.56 9.64
C TYR A 93 -11.19 -10.65 9.17
N ILE A 94 -11.32 -10.48 7.85
CA ILE A 94 -12.46 -9.82 7.21
C ILE A 94 -13.77 -10.54 7.59
N ASP A 95 -13.81 -11.87 7.48
CA ASP A 95 -14.99 -12.65 7.85
C ASP A 95 -15.33 -12.50 9.32
N ARG A 96 -14.30 -12.61 10.19
CA ARG A 96 -14.44 -12.44 11.64
C ARG A 96 -15.02 -11.07 12.01
N PHE A 97 -14.57 -10.01 11.34
CA PHE A 97 -15.10 -8.66 11.52
C PHE A 97 -16.61 -8.60 11.25
N TYR A 98 -17.05 -9.24 10.16
CA TYR A 98 -18.44 -9.24 9.71
C TYR A 98 -19.35 -10.17 10.50
N GLU A 99 -18.84 -11.26 11.08
CA GLU A 99 -19.53 -12.08 12.06
C GLU A 99 -19.91 -11.27 13.31
N GLN A 100 -19.11 -10.26 13.66
CA GLN A 100 -19.33 -9.39 14.81
C GLN A 100 -20.26 -8.19 14.47
N ASP A 101 -20.51 -7.91 13.19
CA ASP A 101 -21.46 -6.88 12.75
C ASP A 101 -22.91 -7.40 12.76
N VAL A 102 -23.42 -7.68 13.96
CA VAL A 102 -24.77 -8.24 14.17
C VAL A 102 -25.89 -7.25 13.83
N ALA A 103 -25.59 -5.94 13.85
CA ALA A 103 -26.56 -4.89 13.53
C ALA A 103 -26.66 -4.61 12.01
N GLY A 104 -25.78 -5.20 11.20
CA GLY A 104 -25.71 -4.90 9.76
C GLY A 104 -25.27 -3.46 9.48
N PHE A 105 -24.50 -2.86 10.39
CA PHE A 105 -24.06 -1.47 10.28
C PHE A 105 -22.95 -1.32 9.24
N HIS A 106 -22.07 -2.29 9.05
CA HIS A 106 -20.90 -2.10 8.22
C HIS A 106 -21.17 -2.25 6.72
N HIS A 107 -20.47 -1.45 5.91
CA HIS A 107 -20.41 -1.66 4.46
C HIS A 107 -19.84 -3.07 4.19
N ARG A 108 -20.44 -3.80 3.23
CA ARG A 108 -20.02 -5.16 2.87
C ARG A 108 -19.14 -5.10 1.63
N ILE A 109 -17.85 -5.35 1.81
CA ILE A 109 -16.88 -5.31 0.71
C ILE A 109 -17.06 -6.47 -0.27
N GLY A 110 -16.63 -6.29 -1.52
CA GLY A 110 -16.51 -7.35 -2.51
C GLY A 110 -15.10 -7.91 -2.60
N ILE A 111 -14.94 -9.23 -2.74
CA ILE A 111 -13.63 -9.86 -2.98
C ILE A 111 -13.39 -10.05 -4.48
N HIS A 112 -12.43 -9.31 -5.04
CA HIS A 112 -12.20 -9.25 -6.49
C HIS A 112 -10.79 -9.70 -6.90
N SER A 113 -10.32 -10.78 -6.26
CA SER A 113 -9.06 -11.47 -6.56
C SER A 113 -9.24 -12.99 -6.57
N TYR A 114 -8.42 -13.72 -7.34
CA TYR A 114 -8.43 -15.18 -7.39
C TYR A 114 -7.05 -15.74 -7.69
N THR A 115 -6.57 -16.69 -6.88
CA THR A 115 -5.31 -17.41 -7.16
C THR A 115 -5.63 -18.77 -7.77
N ALA A 116 -5.40 -18.92 -9.07
CA ALA A 116 -5.51 -20.20 -9.77
C ALA A 116 -4.23 -21.00 -9.52
N GLN A 117 -4.35 -22.15 -8.84
CA GLN A 117 -3.22 -23.02 -8.46
C GLN A 117 -3.32 -24.37 -9.17
N GLY A 118 -2.24 -25.15 -9.15
CA GLY A 118 -2.19 -26.48 -9.77
C GLY A 118 -2.15 -26.44 -11.30
N LEU A 119 -1.71 -25.32 -11.86
CA LEU A 119 -1.53 -25.14 -13.29
C LEU A 119 -0.29 -25.89 -13.79
N LYS A 120 -0.25 -26.18 -15.08
CA LYS A 120 0.89 -26.81 -15.73
C LYS A 120 1.93 -25.75 -16.12
N PRO A 121 3.24 -26.04 -16.00
CA PRO A 121 4.29 -25.16 -16.52
C PRO A 121 4.15 -24.88 -18.01
N ASP A 122 4.62 -23.70 -18.45
CA ASP A 122 4.65 -23.26 -19.86
C ASP A 122 3.33 -23.48 -20.63
N THR A 123 2.19 -23.28 -19.96
CA THR A 123 0.86 -23.55 -20.50
C THR A 123 0.03 -22.28 -20.50
N ALA A 124 -0.60 -21.98 -21.63
CA ALA A 124 -1.52 -20.85 -21.77
C ALA A 124 -2.91 -21.21 -21.28
N TYR A 125 -3.50 -20.32 -20.49
CA TYR A 125 -4.86 -20.41 -19.96
C TYR A 125 -5.62 -19.16 -20.34
N ARG A 126 -6.85 -19.34 -20.85
CA ARG A 126 -7.80 -18.24 -21.10
C ARG A 126 -8.75 -18.12 -19.92
N PHE A 127 -8.68 -17.03 -19.18
CA PHE A 127 -9.54 -16.75 -18.03
C PHE A 127 -10.68 -15.80 -18.36
N THR A 128 -11.84 -16.03 -17.74
CA THR A 128 -12.95 -15.07 -17.64
C THR A 128 -13.49 -15.07 -16.21
N VAL A 129 -14.14 -13.97 -15.82
CA VAL A 129 -14.81 -13.84 -14.52
C VAL A 129 -16.26 -13.39 -14.72
N ARG A 130 -17.15 -13.87 -13.86
CA ARG A 130 -18.57 -13.48 -13.84
C ARG A 130 -18.94 -13.00 -12.44
N SER A 131 -19.74 -11.94 -12.37
CA SER A 131 -20.39 -11.51 -11.15
C SER A 131 -21.45 -12.52 -10.75
N VAL A 132 -21.65 -12.75 -9.45
CA VAL A 132 -22.69 -13.63 -8.91
C VAL A 132 -23.61 -12.81 -8.01
N GLY A 133 -24.89 -12.77 -8.35
CA GLY A 133 -25.91 -12.03 -7.60
C GLY A 133 -26.26 -12.71 -6.29
N THR A 134 -26.94 -11.99 -5.40
CA THR A 134 -27.54 -12.55 -4.18
C THR A 134 -28.56 -13.66 -4.46
N ASP A 135 -29.15 -13.70 -5.67
CA ASP A 135 -30.03 -14.76 -6.16
C ASP A 135 -29.28 -15.98 -6.75
N GLY A 136 -27.94 -15.94 -6.75
CA GLY A 136 -27.05 -16.97 -7.28
C GLY A 136 -26.89 -16.99 -8.80
N LYS A 137 -27.51 -16.06 -9.54
CA LYS A 137 -27.34 -15.96 -11.00
C LYS A 137 -26.01 -15.29 -11.36
N GLU A 138 -25.49 -15.64 -12.52
CA GLU A 138 -24.25 -15.07 -13.06
C GLU A 138 -24.52 -13.99 -14.10
N SER A 139 -23.62 -13.01 -14.16
CA SER A 139 -23.50 -12.10 -15.30
C SER A 139 -22.97 -12.82 -16.55
N ALA A 140 -22.85 -12.08 -17.66
CA ALA A 140 -21.99 -12.49 -18.78
C ALA A 140 -20.51 -12.57 -18.37
N ASP A 141 -19.69 -13.22 -19.19
CA ASP A 141 -18.23 -13.26 -19.02
C ASP A 141 -17.63 -11.85 -19.15
N SER A 142 -16.65 -11.55 -18.30
CA SER A 142 -15.72 -10.44 -18.51
C SER A 142 -14.99 -10.58 -19.85
N PRO A 143 -14.40 -9.49 -20.39
CA PRO A 143 -13.35 -9.62 -21.39
C PRO A 143 -12.29 -10.62 -20.92
N PRO A 144 -11.86 -11.57 -21.77
CA PRO A 144 -10.95 -12.61 -21.36
C PRO A 144 -9.51 -12.10 -21.21
N VAL A 145 -8.75 -12.71 -20.31
CA VAL A 145 -7.28 -12.57 -20.28
C VAL A 145 -6.65 -13.91 -20.62
N VAL A 146 -5.63 -13.91 -21.47
CA VAL A 146 -4.82 -15.10 -21.74
C VAL A 146 -3.48 -14.93 -21.06
N GLN A 147 -3.17 -15.80 -20.12
CA GLN A 147 -1.89 -15.82 -19.42
C GLN A 147 -1.23 -17.17 -19.58
N ARG A 148 0.09 -17.15 -19.83
CA ARG A 148 0.93 -18.34 -19.84
C ARG A 148 1.69 -18.44 -18.52
N THR A 149 1.64 -19.61 -17.87
CA THR A 149 2.52 -19.91 -16.73
C THR A 149 3.98 -19.87 -17.17
N SER A 150 4.89 -19.58 -16.24
CA SER A 150 6.31 -19.60 -16.59
C SER A 150 6.80 -21.03 -16.85
N LYS A 151 7.98 -21.15 -17.44
CA LYS A 151 8.74 -22.41 -17.37
C LYS A 151 9.15 -22.66 -15.92
N VAL A 152 9.44 -23.93 -15.60
CA VAL A 152 10.04 -24.29 -14.31
C VAL A 152 11.38 -23.56 -14.18
N ALA A 153 11.52 -22.74 -13.14
CA ALA A 153 12.73 -21.96 -12.90
C ALA A 153 13.90 -22.85 -12.45
N ALA A 154 15.12 -22.50 -12.86
CA ALA A 154 16.32 -23.09 -12.28
C ALA A 154 16.43 -22.70 -10.80
N VAL A 155 16.59 -23.68 -9.92
CA VAL A 155 16.60 -23.48 -8.46
C VAL A 155 18.03 -23.43 -7.91
N PHE A 156 18.34 -22.35 -7.21
CA PHE A 156 19.60 -22.07 -6.54
C PHE A 156 19.36 -22.15 -5.02
N ASP A 157 19.47 -23.36 -4.47
CA ASP A 157 19.34 -23.60 -3.02
C ASP A 157 20.56 -23.04 -2.28
N VAL A 158 20.34 -22.09 -1.37
CA VAL A 158 21.42 -21.42 -0.61
C VAL A 158 22.31 -22.38 0.19
N ARG A 159 21.82 -23.57 0.56
CA ARG A 159 22.61 -24.59 1.28
C ARG A 159 23.72 -25.16 0.42
N LYS A 160 23.50 -25.25 -0.90
CA LYS A 160 24.53 -25.69 -1.87
C LYS A 160 25.66 -24.67 -2.00
N TYR A 161 25.44 -23.45 -1.54
CA TYR A 161 26.43 -22.37 -1.48
C TYR A 161 27.02 -22.17 -0.07
N GLY A 162 26.73 -23.08 0.87
CA GLY A 162 27.33 -23.12 2.20
C GLY A 162 26.48 -22.53 3.33
N ALA A 163 25.23 -22.15 3.08
CA ALA A 163 24.35 -21.62 4.13
C ALA A 163 24.01 -22.71 5.14
N LYS A 164 24.15 -22.42 6.43
CA LYS A 164 23.98 -23.40 7.51
C LYS A 164 22.56 -23.44 8.07
N ALA A 165 21.81 -22.34 8.00
CA ALA A 165 20.42 -22.28 8.46
C ALA A 165 20.21 -22.57 9.96
N ASP A 166 21.22 -22.32 10.81
CA ASP A 166 21.25 -22.65 12.23
C ASP A 166 20.85 -21.47 13.16
N GLY A 167 20.56 -20.30 12.58
CA GLY A 167 20.24 -19.05 13.29
C GLY A 167 21.43 -18.38 13.99
N LYS A 168 22.64 -18.92 13.85
CA LYS A 168 23.84 -18.48 14.57
C LYS A 168 24.97 -18.09 13.61
N SER A 169 25.25 -18.95 12.63
CA SER A 169 26.25 -18.71 11.60
C SER A 169 25.76 -17.61 10.66
N LEU A 170 26.66 -16.69 10.29
CA LEU A 170 26.37 -15.64 9.33
C LEU A 170 26.37 -16.23 7.91
N ASP A 171 25.19 -16.40 7.33
CA ASP A 171 24.96 -17.02 6.03
C ASP A 171 25.03 -16.02 4.86
N THR A 172 25.35 -14.75 5.11
CA THR A 172 25.35 -13.66 4.11
C THR A 172 26.14 -14.00 2.86
N LEU A 173 27.37 -14.51 3.01
CA LEU A 173 28.20 -14.87 1.86
C LEU A 173 27.59 -16.02 1.05
N ALA A 174 27.05 -17.03 1.73
CA ALA A 174 26.44 -18.18 1.04
C ALA A 174 25.17 -17.78 0.27
N ILE A 175 24.32 -16.95 0.88
CA ILE A 175 23.10 -16.46 0.23
C ILE A 175 23.45 -15.52 -0.92
N GLN A 176 24.40 -14.60 -0.73
CA GLN A 176 24.85 -13.71 -1.80
C GLN A 176 25.48 -14.50 -2.96
N ASN A 177 26.28 -15.52 -2.70
CA ASN A 177 26.83 -16.40 -3.74
C ASN A 177 25.73 -17.10 -4.55
N ALA A 178 24.63 -17.53 -3.90
CA ALA A 178 23.49 -18.11 -4.61
C ALA A 178 22.78 -17.08 -5.50
N ILE A 179 22.60 -15.85 -5.01
CA ILE A 179 22.05 -14.71 -5.78
C ILE A 179 22.95 -14.38 -6.98
N ASP A 180 24.26 -14.33 -6.76
CA ASP A 180 25.24 -13.99 -7.79
C ASP A 180 25.31 -15.06 -8.87
N ALA A 181 25.24 -16.34 -8.51
CA ALA A 181 25.22 -17.47 -9.44
C ALA A 181 23.89 -17.60 -10.22
N CYS A 182 22.81 -17.02 -9.69
CA CYS A 182 21.46 -17.16 -10.23
C CYS A 182 21.34 -16.68 -11.69
N THR A 183 20.90 -17.51 -12.61
CA THR A 183 20.72 -17.14 -14.03
C THR A 183 19.43 -16.34 -14.26
N PRO A 184 19.27 -15.53 -15.32
CA PRO A 184 18.00 -14.82 -15.56
C PRO A 184 16.77 -15.74 -15.52
N GLY A 185 15.75 -15.36 -14.73
CA GLY A 185 14.53 -16.14 -14.51
C GLY A 185 14.66 -17.27 -13.48
N CYS A 186 15.78 -17.34 -12.76
CA CYS A 186 16.02 -18.33 -11.71
C CYS A 186 15.20 -18.06 -10.43
N LYS A 187 15.25 -19.04 -9.54
CA LYS A 187 14.75 -18.98 -8.17
C LYS A 187 15.87 -19.26 -7.17
N VAL A 188 16.23 -18.29 -6.34
CA VAL A 188 17.04 -18.52 -5.12
C VAL A 188 16.12 -19.02 -4.03
N LEU A 189 16.41 -20.20 -3.48
CA LEU A 189 15.57 -20.85 -2.49
C LEU A 189 16.25 -20.85 -1.12
N LEU A 190 15.57 -20.29 -0.12
CA LEU A 190 15.88 -20.47 1.30
C LEU A 190 14.91 -21.54 1.85
N PRO A 191 15.32 -22.82 1.95
CA PRO A 191 14.46 -23.87 2.49
C PRO A 191 14.32 -23.76 4.01
N ARG A 192 13.39 -24.50 4.64
CA ARG A 192 13.14 -24.50 6.11
C ARG A 192 14.41 -24.41 6.96
N GLY A 193 14.53 -23.41 7.83
CA GLY A 193 15.69 -23.15 8.69
C GLY A 193 15.84 -21.66 9.02
N THR A 194 16.73 -21.28 9.92
CA THR A 194 16.95 -19.86 10.27
C THR A 194 18.29 -19.38 9.72
N TYR A 195 18.26 -18.45 8.77
CA TYR A 195 19.44 -17.94 8.08
C TYR A 195 19.77 -16.55 8.62
N LYS A 196 20.79 -16.46 9.50
CA LYS A 196 21.24 -15.15 9.98
C LYS A 196 22.03 -14.46 8.87
N SER A 197 21.67 -13.23 8.50
CA SER A 197 22.35 -12.50 7.43
C SER A 197 22.42 -10.99 7.70
N GLY A 198 23.53 -10.36 7.29
CA GLY A 198 23.59 -8.95 6.93
C GLY A 198 22.91 -8.64 5.59
N ALA A 199 23.24 -7.48 5.04
CA ALA A 199 22.65 -6.97 3.80
C ALA A 199 22.90 -7.88 2.58
N LEU A 200 21.82 -8.22 1.88
CA LEU A 200 21.82 -8.94 0.61
C LEU A 200 21.47 -8.01 -0.55
N TYR A 201 22.10 -8.20 -1.71
CA TYR A 201 21.91 -7.37 -2.89
C TYR A 201 21.43 -8.22 -4.06
N LEU A 202 20.20 -7.94 -4.48
CA LEU A 202 19.53 -8.58 -5.60
C LEU A 202 19.99 -8.00 -6.94
N LYS A 203 19.63 -8.70 -8.01
CA LYS A 203 19.83 -8.30 -9.41
C LYS A 203 18.53 -8.52 -10.19
N SER A 204 18.47 -8.03 -11.43
CA SER A 204 17.30 -8.20 -12.28
C SER A 204 16.98 -9.67 -12.58
N ASN A 205 15.72 -9.94 -12.90
CA ASN A 205 15.21 -11.24 -13.36
C ASN A 205 15.46 -12.37 -12.35
N ILE A 206 15.07 -12.14 -11.09
CA ILE A 206 15.29 -13.08 -9.99
C ILE A 206 14.00 -13.30 -9.19
N THR A 207 13.79 -14.53 -8.74
CA THR A 207 12.87 -14.84 -7.65
C THR A 207 13.67 -15.24 -6.41
N VAL A 208 13.42 -14.62 -5.26
CA VAL A 208 13.90 -15.09 -3.96
C VAL A 208 12.72 -15.71 -3.24
N GLU A 209 12.77 -17.02 -2.99
CA GLU A 209 11.74 -17.76 -2.27
C GLU A 209 12.21 -18.07 -0.85
N ILE A 210 11.47 -17.55 0.13
CA ILE A 210 11.63 -17.84 1.55
C ILE A 210 10.58 -18.89 1.87
N ALA A 211 11.00 -20.16 1.82
CA ALA A 211 10.08 -21.28 1.90
C ALA A 211 9.36 -21.35 3.24
N GLU A 212 8.27 -22.12 3.30
CA GLU A 212 7.57 -22.40 4.54
C GLU A 212 8.53 -22.96 5.62
N GLY A 213 8.48 -22.36 6.82
CA GLY A 213 9.37 -22.70 7.93
C GLY A 213 10.81 -22.18 7.78
N ALA A 214 11.11 -21.37 6.76
CA ALA A 214 12.36 -20.62 6.69
C ALA A 214 12.20 -19.23 7.34
N THR A 215 13.26 -18.78 8.02
CA THR A 215 13.38 -17.41 8.54
C THR A 215 14.67 -16.81 8.02
N LEU A 216 14.59 -15.70 7.28
CA LEU A 216 15.74 -14.83 7.04
C LEU A 216 15.84 -13.85 8.21
N LEU A 217 16.84 -14.04 9.07
CA LEU A 217 17.03 -13.29 10.31
C LEU A 217 18.14 -12.24 10.12
N GLY A 218 17.85 -10.97 10.41
CA GLY A 218 18.84 -9.90 10.39
C GLY A 218 19.96 -10.14 11.40
N SER A 219 21.20 -9.90 10.98
CA SER A 219 22.33 -9.82 11.92
C SER A 219 22.11 -8.66 12.89
N GLU A 220 22.46 -8.84 14.15
CA GLU A 220 22.46 -7.76 15.15
C GLU A 220 23.66 -6.80 15.03
N ARG A 221 24.61 -7.09 14.14
CA ARG A 221 25.86 -6.35 13.99
C ARG A 221 25.72 -5.23 12.96
N ALA A 222 26.01 -4.00 13.37
CA ALA A 222 25.90 -2.83 12.50
C ALA A 222 26.83 -2.90 11.27
N GLU A 223 28.01 -3.52 11.40
CA GLU A 223 28.97 -3.70 10.31
C GLU A 223 28.50 -4.63 9.18
N ASP A 224 27.50 -5.47 9.44
CA ASP A 224 26.91 -6.35 8.42
C ASP A 224 25.92 -5.59 7.50
N TYR A 225 25.71 -4.29 7.74
CA TYR A 225 24.88 -3.37 6.96
C TYR A 225 25.70 -2.15 6.51
N PRO A 226 26.45 -2.25 5.40
CA PRO A 226 27.36 -1.21 4.96
C PRO A 226 26.60 0.05 4.53
N LEU A 227 27.32 1.19 4.46
CA LEU A 227 26.84 2.43 3.84
C LEU A 227 26.78 2.36 2.30
N ALA A 228 26.84 1.16 1.72
CA ALA A 228 26.41 0.88 0.36
C ALA A 228 24.87 0.72 0.31
N GLY A 229 24.16 1.64 0.99
CA GLY A 229 22.71 1.70 1.05
C GLY A 229 22.19 2.75 0.07
N TYR A 230 21.55 3.79 0.58
CA TYR A 230 20.86 4.79 -0.25
C TYR A 230 20.82 6.17 0.40
N ILE A 231 20.66 7.21 -0.42
CA ILE A 231 20.18 8.54 0.02
C ILE A 231 18.68 8.60 -0.25
N GLN A 232 17.83 9.09 0.67
CA GLN A 232 16.36 9.04 0.49
C GLN A 232 15.92 9.78 -0.79
N TYR A 233 16.42 10.99 -1.00
CA TYR A 233 16.17 11.84 -2.17
C TYR A 233 17.49 12.32 -2.78
N PRO A 234 17.52 12.79 -4.04
CA PRO A 234 18.73 13.29 -4.69
C PRO A 234 19.44 14.43 -3.92
N TYR A 235 18.67 15.22 -3.16
CA TYR A 235 19.17 16.31 -2.32
C TYR A 235 19.39 15.91 -0.85
N SER A 236 19.13 14.65 -0.47
CA SER A 236 19.43 14.18 0.88
C SER A 236 20.95 14.13 1.11
N SER A 237 21.38 14.71 2.23
CA SER A 237 22.80 14.78 2.59
C SER A 237 23.32 13.49 3.24
N THR A 238 22.46 12.78 3.97
CA THR A 238 22.82 11.56 4.71
C THR A 238 22.66 10.31 3.86
N VAL A 239 23.73 9.49 3.82
CA VAL A 239 23.67 8.11 3.33
C VAL A 239 23.15 7.21 4.44
N ARG A 240 22.05 6.50 4.19
CA ARG A 240 21.48 5.48 5.07
C ARG A 240 22.16 4.13 4.82
N PRO A 241 22.27 3.24 5.84
CA PRO A 241 22.81 1.90 5.65
C PRO A 241 21.92 1.07 4.72
N ALA A 242 22.50 -0.01 4.17
CA ALA A 242 21.75 -1.00 3.43
C ALA A 242 20.66 -1.65 4.30
N SER A 243 19.57 -2.06 3.68
CA SER A 243 18.53 -2.90 4.28
C SER A 243 18.97 -4.36 4.37
N LEU A 244 18.15 -5.23 4.96
CA LEU A 244 18.38 -6.68 4.95
C LEU A 244 18.34 -7.23 3.50
N ILE A 245 17.38 -6.79 2.69
CA ILE A 245 17.30 -7.10 1.26
C ILE A 245 17.31 -5.81 0.44
N ASN A 246 18.13 -5.77 -0.61
CA ASN A 246 18.37 -4.56 -1.40
C ASN A 246 18.29 -4.84 -2.90
N ALA A 247 17.72 -3.91 -3.66
CA ALA A 247 18.08 -3.70 -5.07
C ALA A 247 18.53 -2.26 -5.19
N LEU A 248 19.83 -2.05 -4.99
CA LEU A 248 20.47 -0.76 -4.86
C LEU A 248 21.79 -0.74 -5.63
N PRO A 249 22.21 0.42 -6.18
CA PRO A 249 23.59 0.60 -6.61
C PRO A 249 24.53 0.45 -5.42
N ARG A 250 25.75 -0.06 -5.68
CA ARG A 250 26.77 -0.17 -4.63
C ARG A 250 27.27 1.19 -4.14
N ASP A 251 27.29 2.18 -5.03
CA ASP A 251 27.46 3.60 -4.68
C ASP A 251 26.07 4.25 -4.53
N PRO A 252 25.67 4.69 -3.32
CA PRO A 252 24.36 5.30 -3.04
C PRO A 252 24.02 6.55 -3.87
N ARG A 253 25.01 7.20 -4.48
CA ARG A 253 24.84 8.40 -5.31
C ARG A 253 24.77 8.11 -6.81
N GLN A 254 25.02 6.87 -7.22
CA GLN A 254 24.84 6.45 -8.60
C GLN A 254 23.40 6.03 -8.85
N HIS A 255 23.02 6.00 -10.13
CA HIS A 255 21.76 5.43 -10.57
C HIS A 255 22.03 4.04 -11.16
N GLN A 256 21.24 3.06 -10.74
CA GLN A 256 21.20 1.73 -11.35
C GLN A 256 19.73 1.34 -11.48
N SER A 257 19.36 0.80 -12.64
CA SER A 257 18.03 0.25 -12.87
C SER A 257 18.04 -1.25 -12.71
N PHE A 258 16.96 -1.78 -12.16
CA PHE A 258 16.70 -3.21 -12.08
C PHE A 258 15.35 -3.52 -12.70
N GLU A 259 15.09 -4.80 -12.97
CA GLU A 259 13.78 -5.23 -13.45
C GLU A 259 13.44 -6.64 -13.00
N ASN A 260 12.14 -6.93 -12.94
CA ASN A 260 11.59 -8.27 -12.75
C ASN A 260 12.12 -8.97 -11.48
N ILE A 261 11.88 -8.35 -10.33
CA ILE A 261 12.27 -8.90 -9.01
C ILE A 261 11.03 -9.47 -8.31
N ARG A 262 11.13 -10.72 -7.85
CA ARG A 262 10.10 -11.38 -7.06
C ARG A 262 10.67 -11.78 -5.70
N ILE A 263 9.97 -11.48 -4.61
CA ILE A 263 10.27 -12.01 -3.27
C ILE A 263 9.01 -12.72 -2.79
N VAL A 264 9.09 -14.02 -2.57
CA VAL A 264 7.91 -14.88 -2.38
C VAL A 264 8.13 -15.94 -1.32
N GLY A 265 7.08 -16.70 -1.02
CA GLY A 265 7.13 -17.89 -0.16
C GLY A 265 6.47 -17.64 1.19
N LYS A 266 6.22 -18.70 1.95
CA LYS A 266 5.46 -18.66 3.22
C LYS A 266 6.34 -18.50 4.47
N GLY A 267 7.63 -18.22 4.29
CA GLY A 267 8.56 -18.01 5.39
C GLY A 267 8.49 -16.60 5.98
N THR A 268 9.44 -16.32 6.87
CA THR A 268 9.52 -15.08 7.63
C THR A 268 10.78 -14.29 7.27
N ILE A 269 10.63 -12.97 7.13
CA ILE A 269 11.73 -12.00 7.12
C ILE A 269 11.70 -11.28 8.46
N ASP A 270 12.73 -11.50 9.28
CA ASP A 270 12.88 -10.92 10.62
C ASP A 270 14.04 -9.93 10.61
N GLY A 271 13.76 -8.65 10.84
CA GLY A 271 14.78 -7.59 10.82
C GLY A 271 15.69 -7.56 12.05
N ASN A 272 15.37 -8.32 13.11
CA ASN A 272 16.11 -8.34 14.37
C ASN A 272 16.32 -6.93 14.98
N GLY A 273 15.34 -6.05 14.80
CA GLY A 273 15.45 -4.63 15.16
C GLY A 273 15.34 -4.35 16.66
N TRP A 274 14.35 -4.97 17.31
CA TRP A 274 13.85 -4.59 18.62
C TRP A 274 13.61 -5.80 19.51
N LYS A 275 13.69 -5.58 20.82
CA LYS A 275 13.18 -6.50 21.83
C LYS A 275 11.65 -6.48 21.79
N ARG A 276 11.03 -7.54 22.34
CA ARG A 276 9.57 -7.70 22.39
C ARG A 276 9.04 -7.85 23.81
N HIS A 277 7.81 -7.41 24.01
CA HIS A 277 6.96 -7.85 25.12
C HIS A 277 6.49 -9.30 24.90
N ALA A 278 5.66 -9.80 25.82
CA ALA A 278 4.89 -11.01 25.56
C ALA A 278 3.97 -10.80 24.35
N ASP A 279 3.79 -11.85 23.57
CA ASP A 279 2.88 -11.83 22.42
C ASP A 279 1.45 -11.50 22.90
N VAL A 280 0.73 -10.71 22.11
CA VAL A 280 -0.67 -10.37 22.37
C VAL A 280 -1.59 -11.32 21.58
N VAL A 281 -2.75 -11.64 22.14
CA VAL A 281 -3.75 -12.46 21.45
C VAL A 281 -4.65 -11.55 20.61
N ASP A 282 -4.81 -11.89 19.34
CA ASP A 282 -5.67 -11.15 18.41
C ASP A 282 -7.15 -11.58 18.47
N GLU A 283 -7.98 -10.91 17.68
CA GLU A 283 -9.43 -11.11 17.53
C GLU A 283 -9.82 -12.49 16.97
N ARG A 284 -8.85 -13.26 16.47
CA ARG A 284 -8.97 -14.66 16.03
C ARG A 284 -8.29 -15.64 16.99
N GLY A 285 -7.82 -15.19 18.15
CA GLY A 285 -7.16 -16.01 19.14
C GLY A 285 -5.72 -16.40 18.78
N GLN A 286 -5.10 -15.75 17.79
CA GLN A 286 -3.72 -16.03 17.38
C GLN A 286 -2.73 -15.14 18.14
N PRO A 287 -1.52 -15.64 18.46
CA PRO A 287 -0.47 -14.79 19.02
C PRO A 287 0.12 -13.87 17.95
N LEU A 288 0.27 -12.58 18.31
CA LEU A 288 0.97 -11.56 17.55
C LEU A 288 2.16 -11.03 18.35
N PRO A 289 3.35 -10.88 17.73
CA PRO A 289 4.48 -10.26 18.39
C PRO A 289 4.17 -8.80 18.71
N PHE A 290 4.65 -8.33 19.87
CA PHE A 290 4.56 -6.94 20.28
C PHE A 290 5.97 -6.41 20.55
N TYR A 291 6.51 -5.60 19.64
CA TYR A 291 7.83 -4.97 19.81
C TYR A 291 7.77 -3.79 20.76
N LEU A 292 8.86 -3.56 21.52
CA LEU A 292 8.93 -2.44 22.45
C LEU A 292 8.84 -1.11 21.69
N PRO A 293 7.81 -0.27 21.95
CA PRO A 293 7.77 1.07 21.40
C PRO A 293 8.96 1.83 21.97
N SER A 294 9.72 2.50 21.10
CA SER A 294 10.97 3.17 21.46
C SER A 294 11.10 4.51 20.74
N ASP A 295 12.17 5.25 21.06
CA ASP A 295 12.47 6.57 20.52
C ASP A 295 13.98 6.84 20.64
N ASN A 296 14.43 8.03 20.23
CA ASN A 296 15.84 8.42 20.28
C ASN A 296 16.43 8.53 21.70
N THR A 297 15.61 8.42 22.75
CA THR A 297 16.02 8.43 24.16
C THR A 297 16.00 7.03 24.80
N ARG A 298 15.24 6.07 24.24
CA ARG A 298 15.06 4.71 24.78
C ARG A 298 15.66 3.58 23.95
N TYR A 299 16.20 3.89 22.77
CA TYR A 299 16.75 2.88 21.86
C TYR A 299 17.84 1.99 22.47
N GLN A 300 18.60 2.49 23.46
CA GLN A 300 19.67 1.74 24.12
C GLN A 300 19.15 0.58 24.98
N GLN A 301 17.94 0.74 25.53
CA GLN A 301 17.25 -0.26 26.35
C GLN A 301 16.45 -1.21 25.47
N ASP A 302 15.82 -0.70 24.42
CA ASP A 302 14.79 -1.43 23.68
C ASP A 302 15.32 -2.11 22.41
N GLY A 303 16.37 -1.58 21.80
CA GLY A 303 16.89 -2.02 20.51
C GLY A 303 17.79 -3.27 20.57
N ILE A 304 17.87 -3.97 19.43
CA ILE A 304 18.85 -5.01 19.11
C ILE A 304 19.74 -4.47 17.98
N LEU A 305 19.39 -4.70 16.70
CA LEU A 305 20.10 -4.09 15.57
C LEU A 305 19.95 -2.57 15.57
N ALA A 306 18.75 -2.06 15.87
CA ALA A 306 18.49 -0.63 15.96
C ALA A 306 19.44 0.05 16.97
N LYS A 307 19.71 -0.62 18.10
CA LYS A 307 20.68 -0.14 19.09
C LYS A 307 22.09 -0.08 18.50
N ALA A 308 22.58 -1.21 17.99
CA ALA A 308 23.95 -1.33 17.51
C ALA A 308 24.28 -0.27 16.44
N GLN A 309 23.33 -0.01 15.53
CA GLN A 309 23.53 0.95 14.45
C GLN A 309 23.50 2.40 14.91
N VAL A 310 22.60 2.76 15.84
CA VAL A 310 22.56 4.11 16.40
C VAL A 310 23.82 4.37 17.22
N GLU A 311 24.26 3.44 18.06
CA GLU A 311 25.50 3.57 18.85
C GLU A 311 26.74 3.70 17.94
N GLN A 312 26.81 2.91 16.85
CA GLN A 312 27.91 3.01 15.88
C GLN A 312 27.92 4.37 15.17
N ALA A 313 26.76 4.91 14.79
CA ALA A 313 26.66 6.22 14.15
C ALA A 313 27.04 7.36 15.11
N VAL A 314 26.60 7.28 16.37
CA VAL A 314 26.97 8.24 17.43
C VAL A 314 28.48 8.21 17.69
N ALA A 315 29.07 7.02 17.76
CA ALA A 315 30.53 6.87 17.91
C ALA A 315 31.32 7.46 16.73
N ARG A 316 30.70 7.61 15.55
CA ARG A 316 31.27 8.29 14.37
C ARG A 316 31.00 9.81 14.34
N GLY A 317 30.40 10.37 15.39
CA GLY A 317 30.18 11.80 15.56
C GLY A 317 28.80 12.31 15.14
N MET A 318 27.85 11.43 14.78
CA MET A 318 26.47 11.83 14.52
C MET A 318 25.75 12.12 15.84
N ASN A 319 24.91 13.15 15.90
CA ASN A 319 24.05 13.33 17.07
C ASN A 319 23.00 12.21 17.15
N VAL A 320 22.52 11.93 18.36
CA VAL A 320 21.62 10.79 18.63
C VAL A 320 20.33 10.87 17.82
N LYS A 321 19.75 12.07 17.65
CA LYS A 321 18.52 12.27 16.88
C LYS A 321 18.71 11.86 15.41
N ASP A 322 19.75 12.36 14.76
CA ASP A 322 20.04 12.02 13.36
C ASP A 322 20.46 10.55 13.20
N ALA A 323 21.22 10.02 14.16
CA ALA A 323 21.59 8.61 14.18
C ALA A 323 20.35 7.71 14.24
N TYR A 324 19.42 8.03 15.14
CA TYR A 324 18.15 7.32 15.28
C TYR A 324 17.25 7.46 14.04
N GLY A 325 17.17 8.65 13.45
CA GLY A 325 16.30 8.94 12.31
C GLY A 325 16.85 8.51 10.94
N GLN A 326 18.13 8.16 10.84
CA GLN A 326 18.77 7.90 9.53
C GLN A 326 19.61 6.62 9.46
N MET A 327 20.08 6.08 10.60
CA MET A 327 21.12 5.04 10.58
C MET A 327 20.61 3.66 10.97
N ARG A 328 19.31 3.48 11.15
CA ARG A 328 18.69 2.16 11.34
C ARG A 328 18.39 1.54 9.97
N SER A 329 18.65 0.25 9.80
CA SER A 329 18.36 -0.47 8.55
C SER A 329 16.86 -0.77 8.42
N SER A 330 16.28 -0.39 7.29
CA SER A 330 14.95 -0.89 6.88
C SER A 330 15.04 -2.38 6.51
N LEU A 331 13.89 -3.05 6.39
CA LEU A 331 13.87 -4.48 6.08
C LEU A 331 14.17 -4.77 4.61
N ILE A 332 13.48 -4.08 3.70
CA ILE A 332 13.67 -4.24 2.25
C ILE A 332 13.73 -2.84 1.63
N THR A 333 14.73 -2.57 0.80
CA THR A 333 14.77 -1.34 -0.01
C THR A 333 15.07 -1.67 -1.46
N LEU A 334 14.09 -1.46 -2.33
CA LEU A 334 14.27 -1.56 -3.78
C LEU A 334 14.20 -0.16 -4.39
N ARG A 335 15.22 0.23 -5.16
CA ARG A 335 15.23 1.50 -5.88
C ARG A 335 15.28 1.29 -7.38
N ASN A 336 14.49 2.07 -8.12
CA ASN A 336 14.53 2.14 -9.58
C ASN A 336 14.39 0.75 -10.23
N VAL A 337 13.42 -0.02 -9.71
CA VAL A 337 13.08 -1.34 -10.23
C VAL A 337 11.82 -1.24 -11.09
N LYS A 338 11.86 -1.84 -12.27
CA LYS A 338 10.66 -2.02 -13.11
C LYS A 338 10.11 -3.43 -12.91
N ASN A 339 8.87 -3.52 -12.45
CA ASN A 339 8.17 -4.76 -12.13
C ASN A 339 8.70 -5.46 -10.87
N VAL A 340 7.90 -5.43 -9.81
CA VAL A 340 8.19 -6.06 -8.52
C VAL A 340 6.97 -6.85 -8.05
N PHE A 341 7.19 -8.06 -7.54
CA PHE A 341 6.14 -8.85 -6.89
C PHE A 341 6.60 -9.38 -5.53
N TYR A 342 5.86 -9.00 -4.50
CA TYR A 342 5.98 -9.51 -3.14
C TYR A 342 4.80 -10.45 -2.86
N GLY A 343 5.06 -11.69 -2.45
CA GLY A 343 4.00 -12.71 -2.36
C GLY A 343 4.11 -13.69 -1.19
N GLY A 344 3.14 -13.71 -0.28
CA GLY A 344 2.95 -14.82 0.67
C GLY A 344 3.76 -14.80 1.98
N PHE A 345 4.82 -14.00 2.08
CA PHE A 345 5.74 -14.05 3.21
C PHE A 345 5.24 -13.24 4.42
N THR A 346 5.83 -13.52 5.57
CA THR A 346 5.62 -12.75 6.80
C THR A 346 6.78 -11.79 7.06
N VAL A 347 6.48 -10.55 7.43
CA VAL A 347 7.45 -9.53 7.84
C VAL A 347 7.34 -9.28 9.34
N VAL A 348 8.47 -9.31 10.04
CA VAL A 348 8.55 -9.04 11.48
C VAL A 348 9.80 -8.20 11.84
N ASN A 349 9.70 -7.46 12.95
CA ASN A 349 10.83 -6.83 13.65
C ASN A 349 11.82 -5.96 12.83
N PRO A 350 11.38 -5.04 11.95
CA PRO A 350 12.30 -4.15 11.25
C PRO A 350 13.04 -3.23 12.24
N ALA A 351 14.33 -2.95 12.00
CA ALA A 351 15.05 -1.96 12.81
C ALA A 351 14.60 -0.52 12.50
N PHE A 352 14.18 -0.27 11.25
CA PHE A 352 13.57 0.99 10.81
C PHE A 352 12.26 0.72 10.07
N HIS A 353 12.15 1.11 8.80
CA HIS A 353 10.99 0.84 7.94
C HIS A 353 10.87 -0.64 7.55
N GLY A 354 9.66 -1.08 7.20
CA GLY A 354 9.41 -2.39 6.60
C GLY A 354 9.91 -2.47 5.15
N ILE A 355 8.98 -2.48 4.20
CA ILE A 355 9.29 -2.60 2.76
C ILE A 355 9.30 -1.20 2.12
N MET A 356 10.39 -0.82 1.45
CA MET A 356 10.52 0.49 0.79
C MET A 356 10.72 0.31 -0.72
N ASN A 357 9.91 1.00 -1.51
CA ASN A 357 10.02 1.08 -2.96
C ASN A 357 10.28 2.53 -3.35
N LEU A 358 11.48 2.82 -3.85
CA LEU A 358 11.94 4.16 -4.18
C LEU A 358 12.05 4.26 -5.70
N GLU A 359 11.37 5.22 -6.33
CA GLU A 359 11.42 5.43 -7.79
C GLU A 359 11.12 4.15 -8.60
N THR A 360 10.25 3.30 -8.07
CA THR A 360 10.00 1.94 -8.57
C THR A 360 8.67 1.90 -9.32
N GLU A 361 8.60 1.12 -10.39
CA GLU A 361 7.41 1.01 -11.25
C GLU A 361 6.80 -0.40 -11.19
N ASN A 362 5.47 -0.48 -11.20
CA ASN A 362 4.69 -1.72 -11.26
C ASN A 362 4.96 -2.66 -10.08
N VAL A 363 4.61 -2.23 -8.87
CA VAL A 363 4.83 -2.98 -7.63
C VAL A 363 3.55 -3.67 -7.17
N VAL A 364 3.62 -4.98 -6.94
CA VAL A 364 2.52 -5.77 -6.40
C VAL A 364 2.91 -6.33 -5.02
N LEU A 365 2.07 -6.10 -4.02
CA LEU A 365 2.13 -6.74 -2.70
C LEU A 365 0.86 -7.56 -2.49
N ALA A 366 1.00 -8.88 -2.48
CA ALA A 366 -0.12 -9.80 -2.45
C ALA A 366 0.03 -10.90 -1.40
N ASN A 367 -1.03 -11.14 -0.64
CA ASN A 367 -1.12 -12.24 0.32
C ASN A 367 0.00 -12.25 1.37
N THR A 368 0.57 -11.10 1.76
CA THR A 368 1.61 -11.01 2.80
C THR A 368 1.02 -10.72 4.17
N THR A 369 1.83 -10.94 5.21
CA THR A 369 1.45 -10.69 6.60
C THR A 369 2.51 -9.82 7.28
N HIS A 370 2.12 -8.65 7.76
CA HIS A 370 3.02 -7.69 8.42
C HIS A 370 2.69 -7.70 9.92
N LYS A 371 3.66 -8.11 10.75
CA LYS A 371 3.53 -8.15 12.21
C LYS A 371 4.70 -7.39 12.82
N THR A 372 4.65 -6.06 12.74
CA THR A 372 5.72 -5.16 13.15
C THR A 372 5.32 -4.22 14.29
N TYR A 373 4.09 -4.32 14.81
CA TYR A 373 3.64 -3.51 15.94
C TYR A 373 4.45 -3.79 17.23
N ASP A 374 4.97 -2.83 18.00
CA ASP A 374 4.98 -1.37 17.79
C ASP A 374 6.40 -0.85 17.50
N ALA A 375 7.10 -1.49 16.56
CA ALA A 375 8.45 -1.08 16.16
C ALA A 375 8.40 0.34 15.56
N ASN A 376 9.09 1.29 16.19
CA ASN A 376 9.01 2.70 15.79
C ASN A 376 9.50 2.93 14.35
N ASN A 377 8.67 3.60 13.54
CA ASN A 377 8.79 3.76 12.08
C ASN A 377 8.70 2.46 11.27
N GLY A 378 8.21 1.37 11.88
CA GLY A 378 8.06 0.06 11.26
C GLY A 378 6.83 -0.03 10.36
N ASP A 379 6.80 0.78 9.30
CA ASP A 379 5.74 0.81 8.29
C ASP A 379 5.55 -0.57 7.64
N GLY A 380 4.36 -0.84 7.10
CA GLY A 380 4.10 -2.05 6.31
C GLY A 380 4.83 -2.00 4.97
N ILE A 381 4.43 -1.04 4.13
CA ILE A 381 5.04 -0.78 2.82
C ILE A 381 5.05 0.73 2.49
N GLU A 382 6.16 1.22 1.97
CA GLU A 382 6.36 2.58 1.49
C GLU A 382 6.56 2.61 -0.03
N PHE A 383 5.94 3.60 -0.67
CA PHE A 383 6.18 4.00 -2.04
C PHE A 383 6.63 5.46 -2.09
N ALA A 384 7.87 5.70 -2.51
CA ALA A 384 8.41 7.04 -2.67
C ALA A 384 8.68 7.32 -4.15
N ASN A 385 8.03 8.35 -4.71
CA ASN A 385 8.21 8.81 -6.10
C ASN A 385 8.12 7.65 -7.14
N SER A 386 7.28 6.66 -6.82
CA SER A 386 7.04 5.41 -7.53
C SER A 386 5.73 5.46 -8.32
N LYS A 387 5.51 4.48 -9.20
CA LYS A 387 4.35 4.42 -10.09
C LYS A 387 3.73 3.03 -10.18
N GLY A 388 2.41 2.92 -10.13
CA GLY A 388 1.70 1.67 -10.43
C GLY A 388 1.80 0.66 -9.30
N ALA A 389 1.27 0.98 -8.12
CA ALA A 389 1.20 0.08 -6.99
C ALA A 389 -0.11 -0.73 -6.97
N MET A 390 -0.04 -2.00 -6.60
CA MET A 390 -1.21 -2.83 -6.31
C MET A 390 -1.00 -3.58 -4.99
N VAL A 391 -1.85 -3.34 -4.00
CA VAL A 391 -1.71 -3.87 -2.64
C VAL A 391 -3.00 -4.60 -2.25
N PHE A 392 -2.97 -5.93 -2.20
CA PHE A 392 -4.18 -6.69 -1.90
C PHE A 392 -3.99 -7.98 -1.11
N ASN A 393 -5.06 -8.40 -0.43
CA ASN A 393 -5.10 -9.61 0.39
C ASN A 393 -4.09 -9.64 1.55
N ASN A 394 -3.58 -8.49 1.99
CA ASN A 394 -2.55 -8.44 3.02
C ASN A 394 -3.16 -8.25 4.42
N PHE A 395 -2.51 -8.83 5.42
CA PHE A 395 -2.76 -8.55 6.83
C PHE A 395 -1.72 -7.54 7.33
N PHE A 396 -2.16 -6.42 7.91
CA PHE A 396 -1.28 -5.40 8.48
C PHE A 396 -1.51 -5.24 9.99
N ASP A 397 -0.45 -5.45 10.77
CA ASP A 397 -0.33 -5.09 12.18
C ASP A 397 1.05 -4.43 12.38
N THR A 398 1.12 -3.13 12.11
CA THR A 398 2.37 -2.39 11.88
C THR A 398 2.68 -1.38 12.97
N GLY A 399 3.97 -1.14 13.26
CA GLY A 399 4.40 -0.14 14.24
C GLY A 399 4.39 1.31 13.76
N ASP A 400 4.08 1.52 12.47
CA ASP A 400 3.82 2.85 11.91
C ASP A 400 2.76 2.71 10.79
N ASP A 401 2.82 3.48 9.71
CA ASP A 401 1.80 3.49 8.67
C ASP A 401 1.71 2.12 7.96
N CYS A 402 0.50 1.67 7.62
CA CYS A 402 0.33 0.36 6.95
C CYS A 402 0.80 0.44 5.49
N VAL A 403 0.22 1.37 4.73
CA VAL A 403 0.61 1.71 3.35
C VAL A 403 0.92 3.20 3.27
N ASN A 404 2.19 3.53 3.10
CA ASN A 404 2.69 4.90 3.05
C ASN A 404 3.07 5.34 1.63
N PHE A 405 2.73 6.57 1.30
CA PHE A 405 3.09 7.26 0.06
C PHE A 405 3.91 8.51 0.36
N ALA A 406 5.05 8.63 -0.32
CA ALA A 406 5.98 9.74 -0.21
C ALA A 406 6.36 10.28 -1.59
N ALA A 407 6.66 11.57 -1.67
CA ALA A 407 6.95 12.27 -2.93
C ALA A 407 8.00 13.37 -2.74
N GLY A 408 8.94 13.20 -1.80
CA GLY A 408 9.95 14.23 -1.50
C GLY A 408 9.45 15.34 -0.56
N THR A 409 10.35 16.26 -0.25
CA THR A 409 10.23 17.28 0.78
C THR A 409 10.75 18.62 0.30
N GLY A 410 9.98 19.69 0.51
CA GLY A 410 10.43 21.06 0.27
C GLY A 410 10.52 21.47 -1.20
N ALA A 411 11.25 22.56 -1.45
CA ALA A 411 11.30 23.26 -2.73
C ALA A 411 11.88 22.40 -3.86
N ASP A 412 12.86 21.54 -3.55
CA ASP A 412 13.53 20.72 -4.57
C ASP A 412 12.75 19.47 -4.96
N ALA A 413 11.72 19.10 -4.18
CA ALA A 413 10.92 17.92 -4.45
C ALA A 413 10.22 17.98 -5.81
N VAL A 414 9.83 19.17 -6.27
CA VAL A 414 9.15 19.38 -7.56
C VAL A 414 9.99 18.98 -8.77
N GLN A 415 11.29 18.74 -8.60
CA GLN A 415 12.19 18.24 -9.64
C GLN A 415 12.11 16.72 -9.81
N GLN A 416 11.50 16.02 -8.86
CA GLN A 416 11.29 14.57 -8.89
C GLN A 416 9.93 14.24 -9.53
N LYS A 417 9.77 13.00 -9.99
CA LYS A 417 8.47 12.48 -10.44
C LYS A 417 7.48 12.43 -9.27
N PRO A 418 6.16 12.61 -9.50
CA PRO A 418 5.17 12.37 -8.46
C PRO A 418 5.17 10.91 -8.01
N GLN A 419 4.58 10.66 -6.84
CA GLN A 419 4.10 9.34 -6.46
C GLN A 419 2.71 9.15 -7.06
N GLU A 420 2.52 8.19 -7.97
CA GLU A 420 1.25 8.08 -8.69
C GLU A 420 0.78 6.66 -8.99
N ASP A 421 -0.52 6.54 -9.22
CA ASP A 421 -1.22 5.32 -9.66
C ASP A 421 -1.09 4.18 -8.65
N ALA A 422 -2.04 4.08 -7.72
CA ALA A 422 -2.10 2.99 -6.73
C ALA A 422 -3.51 2.41 -6.59
N TRP A 423 -3.60 1.09 -6.46
CA TRP A 423 -4.84 0.36 -6.20
C TRP A 423 -4.69 -0.55 -4.96
N ILE A 424 -5.47 -0.29 -3.92
CA ILE A 424 -5.35 -0.91 -2.60
C ILE A 424 -6.68 -1.55 -2.23
N PHE A 425 -6.75 -2.88 -2.17
CA PHE A 425 -8.04 -3.57 -2.00
C PHE A 425 -7.96 -4.91 -1.30
N ASN A 426 -9.07 -5.36 -0.71
CA ASN A 426 -9.19 -6.66 -0.03
C ASN A 426 -8.13 -6.90 1.07
N ASN A 427 -7.64 -5.84 1.72
CA ASN A 427 -6.70 -5.95 2.84
C ASN A 427 -7.45 -5.88 4.18
N TYR A 428 -6.80 -6.44 5.22
CA TYR A 428 -7.20 -6.28 6.61
C TYR A 428 -6.15 -5.47 7.37
N PHE A 429 -6.57 -4.34 7.94
CA PHE A 429 -5.73 -3.44 8.71
C PHE A 429 -6.09 -3.52 10.20
N ARG A 430 -5.16 -4.00 11.02
CA ARG A 430 -5.34 -4.16 12.46
C ARG A 430 -4.74 -2.98 13.22
N LYS A 431 -3.48 -3.06 13.65
CA LYS A 431 -2.74 -1.92 14.23
C LYS A 431 -1.88 -1.24 13.18
N GLY A 432 -1.64 0.06 13.37
CA GLY A 432 -0.86 0.91 12.49
C GLY A 432 -1.29 2.37 12.55
N HIS A 433 -0.45 3.28 12.08
CA HIS A 433 -0.66 4.73 12.13
C HIS A 433 -1.64 5.28 11.06
N GLY A 434 -2.06 4.42 10.13
CA GLY A 434 -3.07 4.69 9.12
C GLY A 434 -3.17 3.55 8.10
N MET A 435 -4.38 3.22 7.61
CA MET A 435 -4.56 2.19 6.56
C MET A 435 -3.86 2.64 5.27
N VAL A 436 -4.18 3.85 4.82
CA VAL A 436 -3.65 4.47 3.60
C VAL A 436 -3.16 5.87 3.95
N VAL A 437 -1.88 6.10 3.76
CA VAL A 437 -1.20 7.31 4.24
C VAL A 437 -0.52 8.04 3.10
N ALA A 438 -0.86 9.31 2.91
CA ALA A 438 -0.19 10.22 1.99
C ALA A 438 0.61 11.25 2.79
N GLY A 439 1.93 11.06 2.86
CA GLY A 439 2.86 11.98 3.49
C GLY A 439 3.61 11.36 4.69
N SER A 440 4.46 12.12 5.38
CA SER A 440 4.51 13.58 5.36
C SER A 440 5.22 14.21 4.16
N HIS A 441 6.01 13.41 3.43
CA HIS A 441 6.80 13.87 2.30
C HIS A 441 5.90 14.03 1.07
N THR A 442 5.37 15.22 0.82
CA THR A 442 4.35 15.45 -0.24
C THR A 442 4.82 16.31 -1.41
N GLY A 443 6.10 16.69 -1.45
CA GLY A 443 6.57 17.83 -2.25
C GLY A 443 6.35 17.73 -3.77
N ALA A 444 6.54 16.55 -4.37
CA ALA A 444 6.36 16.30 -5.81
C ALA A 444 4.94 15.89 -6.22
N TRP A 445 3.98 15.92 -5.27
CA TRP A 445 2.63 15.35 -5.34
C TRP A 445 2.54 13.83 -5.18
N ILE A 446 1.53 13.44 -4.42
CA ILE A 446 0.98 12.08 -4.34
C ILE A 446 -0.36 12.08 -5.06
N GLN A 447 -0.61 11.19 -6.01
CA GLN A 447 -1.82 11.27 -6.84
C GLN A 447 -2.35 9.95 -7.39
N ASN A 448 -3.61 9.94 -7.83
CA ASN A 448 -4.26 8.81 -8.50
C ASN A 448 -4.25 7.54 -7.63
N ILE A 449 -4.79 7.64 -6.42
CA ILE A 449 -4.89 6.51 -5.49
C ILE A 449 -6.34 6.06 -5.41
N LEU A 450 -6.59 4.77 -5.60
CA LEU A 450 -7.86 4.10 -5.33
C LEU A 450 -7.65 3.10 -4.19
N ALA A 451 -8.29 3.35 -3.06
CA ALA A 451 -8.41 2.40 -1.96
C ALA A 451 -9.87 1.96 -1.84
N GLU A 452 -10.16 0.68 -2.03
CA GLU A 452 -11.53 0.16 -2.01
C GLU A 452 -11.60 -1.25 -1.41
N ASP A 453 -12.77 -1.65 -0.92
CA ASP A 453 -13.01 -3.02 -0.47
C ASP A 453 -12.02 -3.48 0.61
N ASN A 454 -11.71 -2.59 1.58
CA ASN A 454 -10.81 -2.87 2.70
C ASN A 454 -11.55 -2.87 4.04
N VAL A 455 -11.03 -3.64 4.99
CA VAL A 455 -11.55 -3.69 6.37
C VAL A 455 -10.46 -3.26 7.35
N SER A 456 -10.85 -2.49 8.36
CA SER A 456 -9.98 -2.11 9.46
C SER A 456 -10.64 -2.34 10.82
N ASP A 457 -9.87 -2.86 11.78
CA ASP A 457 -10.26 -2.94 13.18
C ASP A 457 -9.09 -2.61 14.11
N GLY A 458 -9.11 -1.40 14.68
CA GLY A 458 -8.11 -0.99 15.67
C GLY A 458 -6.97 -0.13 15.15
N THR A 459 -6.97 0.29 13.87
CA THR A 459 -5.94 1.16 13.27
C THR A 459 -6.05 2.57 13.87
N ASP A 460 -4.98 3.36 13.90
CA ASP A 460 -5.05 4.76 14.33
C ASP A 460 -5.90 5.62 13.40
N ALA A 461 -5.85 5.34 12.09
CA ALA A 461 -6.60 6.08 11.08
C ALA A 461 -6.97 5.26 9.86
N GLY A 462 -8.02 5.66 9.16
CA GLY A 462 -8.38 5.12 7.85
C GLY A 462 -7.53 5.74 6.75
N LEU A 463 -7.97 6.91 6.27
CA LEU A 463 -7.22 7.71 5.30
C LEU A 463 -6.52 8.86 6.01
N ARG A 464 -5.18 8.87 5.95
CA ARG A 464 -4.37 9.90 6.62
C ARG A 464 -3.53 10.67 5.61
N MET A 465 -3.72 11.97 5.56
CA MET A 465 -2.95 12.87 4.72
C MET A 465 -2.29 13.92 5.60
N LYS A 466 -0.96 13.93 5.62
CA LYS A 466 -0.15 14.73 6.54
C LYS A 466 0.88 15.52 5.76
N SER A 467 0.97 16.82 5.99
CA SER A 467 1.96 17.70 5.34
C SER A 467 2.24 18.92 6.23
N THR A 468 2.93 19.94 5.70
CA THR A 468 3.21 21.20 6.39
C THR A 468 3.05 22.41 5.46
N ASN A 469 2.97 23.61 6.04
CA ASN A 469 2.94 24.88 5.31
C ASN A 469 4.22 25.20 4.52
N PHE A 470 5.25 24.36 4.58
CA PHE A 470 6.51 24.56 3.86
C PHE A 470 6.97 23.30 3.11
N MET A 471 6.11 22.29 2.98
CA MET A 471 6.46 21.04 2.29
C MET A 471 6.37 21.16 0.77
N GLY A 472 5.45 22.00 0.26
CA GLY A 472 5.07 21.98 -1.15
C GLY A 472 4.23 20.75 -1.52
N GLY A 473 3.67 20.78 -2.73
CA GLY A 473 2.86 19.70 -3.28
C GLY A 473 1.64 19.36 -2.40
N GLY A 474 1.49 18.07 -2.08
CA GLY A 474 0.34 17.55 -1.34
C GLY A 474 -0.14 16.22 -1.91
N ALA A 475 -1.45 15.98 -1.80
CA ALA A 475 -2.09 14.81 -2.42
C ALA A 475 -3.33 15.21 -3.22
N ARG A 476 -3.58 14.53 -4.35
CA ARG A 476 -4.75 14.80 -5.20
C ARG A 476 -5.29 13.61 -5.97
N ASN A 477 -6.56 13.66 -6.36
CA ASN A 477 -7.22 12.56 -7.07
C ASN A 477 -7.10 11.23 -6.30
N VAL A 478 -7.63 11.23 -5.07
CA VAL A 478 -7.64 10.07 -4.19
C VAL A 478 -9.07 9.65 -3.93
N ILE A 479 -9.38 8.39 -4.17
CA ILE A 479 -10.67 7.77 -3.91
C ILE A 479 -10.47 6.73 -2.82
N PHE A 480 -11.20 6.88 -1.71
CA PHE A 480 -11.28 5.91 -0.63
C PHE A 480 -12.75 5.47 -0.52
N ARG A 481 -13.07 4.25 -0.93
CA ARG A 481 -14.46 3.82 -1.02
C ARG A 481 -14.73 2.42 -0.49
N ASP A 482 -15.99 2.08 -0.37
CA ASP A 482 -16.45 0.70 -0.17
C ASP A 482 -15.69 -0.01 0.94
N SER A 483 -15.57 0.63 2.10
CA SER A 483 -14.69 0.18 3.17
C SER A 483 -15.40 0.18 4.52
N ALA A 484 -14.99 -0.73 5.40
CA ALA A 484 -15.53 -0.86 6.74
C ALA A 484 -14.44 -0.64 7.78
N ILE A 485 -14.64 0.34 8.66
CA ILE A 485 -13.66 0.75 9.68
C ILE A 485 -14.31 0.63 11.05
N ARG A 486 -13.61 0.01 12.01
CA ARG A 486 -14.04 -0.13 13.40
C ARG A 486 -12.90 0.19 14.37
N ASN A 487 -13.27 0.70 15.55
CA ASN A 487 -12.37 0.91 16.69
C ASN A 487 -11.12 1.73 16.37
N THR A 488 -11.29 2.80 15.59
CA THR A 488 -10.16 3.66 15.21
C THR A 488 -9.57 4.31 16.47
N LEU A 489 -8.27 4.15 16.76
CA LEU A 489 -7.65 4.66 18.00
C LEU A 489 -7.47 6.18 18.01
N LYS A 490 -7.41 6.79 16.81
CA LYS A 490 -7.46 8.23 16.61
C LYS A 490 -8.62 8.54 15.64
N GLN A 491 -8.36 9.13 14.47
CA GLN A 491 -9.39 9.62 13.56
C GLN A 491 -9.60 8.72 12.33
N ALA A 492 -10.82 8.59 11.80
CA ALA A 492 -11.03 7.82 10.56
C ALA A 492 -10.43 8.51 9.31
N PHE A 493 -10.53 9.84 9.23
CA PHE A 493 -10.04 10.64 8.12
C PHE A 493 -9.27 11.86 8.63
N ILE A 494 -8.01 12.01 8.22
CA ILE A 494 -7.10 13.09 8.67
C ILE A 494 -6.55 13.81 7.45
N PHE A 495 -6.67 15.14 7.42
CA PHE A 495 -6.10 16.01 6.39
C PHE A 495 -5.49 17.24 7.06
N THR A 496 -4.19 17.21 7.37
CA THR A 496 -3.58 18.29 8.16
C THR A 496 -2.25 18.82 7.62
N LEU A 497 -2.05 20.13 7.82
CA LEU A 497 -0.79 20.85 7.55
C LEU A 497 0.06 21.11 8.81
N ASP A 498 -0.23 20.41 9.91
CA ASP A 498 0.43 20.60 11.21
C ASP A 498 1.36 19.45 11.60
N TYR A 499 1.74 18.60 10.64
CA TYR A 499 2.57 17.44 10.92
C TYR A 499 3.94 17.88 11.49
N ASN A 500 4.33 17.22 12.57
CA ASN A 500 5.62 17.42 13.22
C ASN A 500 6.13 16.08 13.75
N ASP A 501 7.33 15.67 13.34
CA ASP A 501 8.04 14.54 13.91
C ASP A 501 9.27 15.05 14.68
N PRO A 502 9.32 14.88 16.02
CA PRO A 502 10.45 15.32 16.83
C PRO A 502 11.76 14.59 16.45
N ASN A 503 11.67 13.40 15.86
CA ASN A 503 12.82 12.59 15.45
C ASN A 503 13.29 12.87 14.02
N ALA A 504 12.48 13.55 13.19
CA ALA A 504 12.85 13.84 11.81
C ALA A 504 14.00 14.85 11.71
N LYS A 505 14.95 14.55 10.82
CA LYS A 505 15.96 15.50 10.33
C LYS A 505 15.35 16.32 9.20
N LEU A 506 15.37 17.65 9.34
CA LEU A 506 14.91 18.57 8.31
C LEU A 506 16.12 19.14 7.56
N ASP A 507 16.58 18.46 6.51
CA ASP A 507 17.76 18.83 5.72
C ASP A 507 17.44 19.14 4.25
N TYR A 508 16.40 19.93 4.01
CA TYR A 508 15.94 20.36 2.69
C TYR A 508 15.58 21.84 2.65
N GLN A 509 15.61 22.45 1.47
CA GLN A 509 15.13 23.81 1.29
C GLN A 509 13.60 23.85 1.47
N ARG A 510 13.11 24.69 2.38
CA ARG A 510 11.66 24.87 2.59
C ARG A 510 10.99 25.43 1.33
N SER A 511 9.84 24.86 0.98
CA SER A 511 8.98 25.41 -0.07
C SER A 511 8.32 26.70 0.41
N THR A 512 8.14 27.67 -0.49
CA THR A 512 7.32 28.86 -0.26
C THR A 512 5.84 28.62 -0.58
N ILE A 513 5.52 27.46 -1.15
CA ILE A 513 4.16 27.00 -1.43
C ILE A 513 3.78 26.00 -0.32
N PRO A 514 2.65 26.18 0.38
CA PRO A 514 2.18 25.24 1.39
C PRO A 514 1.73 23.92 0.75
N GLY A 515 1.76 22.84 1.52
CA GLY A 515 1.10 21.60 1.10
C GLY A 515 -0.41 21.79 0.94
N GLN A 516 -1.04 21.00 0.08
CA GLN A 516 -2.49 21.02 -0.12
C GLN A 516 -3.05 19.63 -0.43
N PHE A 517 -4.15 19.25 0.23
CA PHE A 517 -4.95 18.08 -0.16
C PHE A 517 -6.15 18.54 -0.99
N ARG A 518 -6.34 17.93 -2.16
CA ARG A 518 -7.44 18.32 -3.05
C ARG A 518 -8.01 17.19 -3.89
N ASP A 519 -9.25 17.32 -4.32
CA ASP A 519 -9.89 16.33 -5.21
C ASP A 519 -9.86 14.93 -4.56
N ILE A 520 -10.37 14.85 -3.33
CA ILE A 520 -10.40 13.63 -2.50
C ILE A 520 -11.84 13.19 -2.34
N ARG A 521 -12.15 11.93 -2.67
CA ARG A 521 -13.49 11.37 -2.51
C ARG A 521 -13.47 10.21 -1.52
N VAL A 522 -14.30 10.32 -0.49
CA VAL A 522 -14.64 9.24 0.44
C VAL A 522 -16.07 8.82 0.15
N ALA A 523 -16.30 7.57 -0.28
CA ALA A 523 -17.64 7.13 -0.69
C ALA A 523 -18.00 5.75 -0.15
N ASP A 524 -19.23 5.55 0.32
CA ASP A 524 -19.72 4.22 0.72
C ASP A 524 -18.88 3.59 1.86
N VAL A 525 -18.61 4.38 2.90
CA VAL A 525 -17.78 3.96 4.03
C VAL A 525 -18.59 3.93 5.32
N SER A 526 -18.41 2.87 6.11
CA SER A 526 -18.94 2.80 7.46
C SER A 526 -17.83 2.86 8.50
N VAL A 527 -18.02 3.69 9.53
CA VAL A 527 -17.04 3.91 10.60
C VAL A 527 -17.73 3.71 11.96
N GLU A 528 -17.33 2.68 12.70
CA GLU A 528 -17.83 2.42 14.05
C GLU A 528 -16.75 2.74 15.09
N ASN A 529 -17.13 3.42 16.17
CA ASN A 529 -16.30 3.63 17.36
C ASN A 529 -14.94 4.32 17.10
N ALA A 530 -14.91 5.31 16.20
CA ALA A 530 -13.74 6.16 16.03
C ALA A 530 -13.53 7.06 17.26
N GLN A 531 -12.32 7.01 17.85
CA GLN A 531 -11.99 7.77 19.05
C GLN A 531 -11.64 9.23 18.69
N GLY A 532 -12.54 10.18 19.02
CA GLY A 532 -12.28 11.61 18.82
C GLY A 532 -12.84 12.17 17.51
N LYS A 533 -12.02 12.90 16.75
CA LYS A 533 -12.42 13.62 15.53
C LYS A 533 -12.41 12.68 14.33
N ALA A 534 -13.42 11.84 14.18
CA ALA A 534 -13.54 10.92 13.06
C ALA A 534 -13.24 11.56 11.69
N ILE A 535 -13.64 12.81 11.47
CA ILE A 535 -13.14 13.65 10.37
C ILE A 535 -12.32 14.79 10.98
N GLU A 536 -11.04 14.91 10.62
CA GLU A 536 -10.19 16.04 10.97
C GLU A 536 -9.60 16.67 9.71
N VAL A 537 -9.97 17.92 9.46
CA VAL A 537 -9.40 18.77 8.42
C VAL A 537 -8.78 19.99 9.08
N LYS A 538 -7.50 20.24 8.79
CA LYS A 538 -6.74 21.37 9.32
C LYS A 538 -5.81 21.94 8.25
N GLY A 539 -6.36 22.86 7.46
CA GLY A 539 -5.59 23.77 6.63
C GLY A 539 -5.07 24.98 7.43
N ASP A 540 -4.71 26.04 6.73
CA ASP A 540 -4.29 27.32 7.29
C ASP A 540 -4.86 28.47 6.43
N SER A 541 -6.15 28.74 6.66
CA SER A 541 -6.91 29.76 5.91
C SER A 541 -6.36 31.18 6.07
N GLN A 542 -5.73 31.48 7.22
CA GLN A 542 -5.11 32.78 7.50
C GLN A 542 -3.92 33.05 6.56
N HIS A 543 -3.23 31.99 6.11
CA HIS A 543 -2.13 32.07 5.16
C HIS A 543 -2.53 31.57 3.75
N ASN A 544 -3.83 31.49 3.45
CA ASN A 544 -4.37 31.03 2.18
C ASN A 544 -3.96 29.59 1.77
N ALA A 545 -3.67 28.73 2.76
CA ALA A 545 -3.36 27.32 2.56
C ALA A 545 -4.61 26.46 2.81
N TRP A 546 -5.46 26.36 1.79
CA TRP A 546 -6.72 25.64 1.86
C TRP A 546 -6.58 24.19 1.42
N HIS A 547 -7.31 23.28 2.05
CA HIS A 547 -7.73 22.03 1.40
C HIS A 547 -8.97 22.31 0.54
N GLN A 548 -9.18 21.58 -0.56
CA GLN A 548 -10.29 21.88 -1.48
C GLN A 548 -10.83 20.65 -2.22
N GLY A 549 -12.12 20.60 -2.53
CA GLY A 549 -12.69 19.47 -3.28
C GLY A 549 -12.62 18.15 -2.49
N LEU A 550 -12.84 18.19 -1.18
CA LEU A 550 -13.11 16.99 -0.39
C LEU A 550 -14.59 16.63 -0.55
N VAL A 551 -14.86 15.40 -0.94
CA VAL A 551 -16.21 14.87 -1.17
C VAL A 551 -16.41 13.67 -0.25
N PHE A 552 -17.39 13.76 0.65
CA PHE A 552 -17.88 12.65 1.45
C PHE A 552 -19.27 12.27 0.97
N GLU A 553 -19.47 11.03 0.57
CA GLU A 553 -20.72 10.55 -0.02
C GLU A 553 -21.14 9.20 0.59
N ARG A 554 -22.36 9.11 1.14
CA ARG A 554 -22.85 7.87 1.78
C ARG A 554 -21.86 7.34 2.84
N VAL A 555 -21.44 8.24 3.74
CA VAL A 555 -20.52 7.90 4.84
C VAL A 555 -21.28 7.90 6.15
N ARG A 556 -21.25 6.79 6.87
CA ARG A 556 -21.97 6.65 8.14
C ARG A 556 -21.02 6.39 9.31
N PHE A 557 -21.23 7.11 10.39
CA PHE A 557 -20.48 7.03 11.63
C PHE A 557 -21.37 6.55 12.76
N SER A 558 -20.92 5.61 13.59
CA SER A 558 -21.56 5.27 14.87
C SER A 558 -20.59 5.44 16.05
N GLY A 559 -21.14 5.73 17.21
CA GLY A 559 -20.41 5.97 18.45
C GLY A 559 -19.97 7.44 18.61
N PRO A 560 -18.88 7.73 19.35
CA PRO A 560 -18.51 9.08 19.77
C PRO A 560 -17.87 9.95 18.66
N ALA A 561 -18.07 9.58 17.39
CA ALA A 561 -17.45 10.22 16.23
C ALA A 561 -17.85 11.69 16.08
N LYS A 562 -16.89 12.53 15.69
CA LYS A 562 -17.07 13.98 15.44
C LYS A 562 -16.36 14.41 14.17
N ALA A 563 -16.77 15.56 13.63
CA ALA A 563 -16.09 16.23 12.54
C ALA A 563 -15.54 17.58 13.01
N GLN A 564 -14.23 17.79 12.86
CA GLN A 564 -13.60 19.10 13.02
C GLN A 564 -12.98 19.52 11.70
N ILE A 565 -13.45 20.65 11.17
CA ILE A 565 -13.08 21.14 9.86
C ILE A 565 -12.61 22.59 9.99
N ASP A 566 -11.35 22.83 9.66
CA ASP A 566 -10.73 24.15 9.61
C ASP A 566 -9.87 24.29 8.34
N GLY A 567 -10.01 25.39 7.61
CA GLY A 567 -9.24 25.64 6.39
C GLY A 567 -9.67 24.80 5.17
N LEU A 568 -10.96 24.47 5.04
CA LEU A 568 -11.52 23.75 3.90
C LEU A 568 -12.32 24.66 2.96
N LYS A 569 -12.25 24.43 1.65
CA LYS A 569 -13.15 25.10 0.70
C LYS A 569 -13.73 24.20 -0.38
N ASP A 570 -14.79 24.67 -1.04
CA ASP A 570 -15.35 24.10 -2.27
C ASP A 570 -15.52 22.56 -2.18
N SER A 571 -16.21 22.11 -1.13
CA SER A 571 -16.27 20.70 -0.73
C SER A 571 -17.70 20.25 -0.45
N LEU A 572 -17.96 18.94 -0.55
CA LEU A 572 -19.30 18.36 -0.51
C LEU A 572 -19.41 17.26 0.55
N PHE A 573 -20.47 17.31 1.35
CA PHE A 573 -20.91 16.25 2.24
C PHE A 573 -22.33 15.84 1.82
N ASP A 574 -22.49 14.62 1.33
CA ASP A 574 -23.73 14.11 0.74
C ASP A 574 -24.09 12.76 1.39
N HIS A 575 -25.26 12.64 1.99
CA HIS A 575 -25.67 11.44 2.74
C HIS A 575 -24.65 11.03 3.82
N VAL A 576 -24.23 12.00 4.64
CA VAL A 576 -23.32 11.76 5.77
C VAL A 576 -24.11 11.68 7.06
N SER A 577 -24.00 10.58 7.80
CA SER A 577 -24.74 10.39 9.05
C SER A 577 -23.83 10.09 10.25
N PHE A 578 -24.20 10.65 11.40
CA PHE A 578 -23.63 10.32 12.71
C PHE A 578 -24.77 9.75 13.56
N SER A 579 -24.60 8.54 14.07
CA SER A 579 -25.44 7.90 15.08
C SER A 579 -24.69 7.77 16.40
N GLU A 580 -25.41 7.73 17.52
CA GLU A 580 -24.85 7.47 18.86
C GLU A 580 -23.78 8.49 19.33
N HIS A 581 -23.75 9.69 18.74
CA HIS A 581 -22.75 10.74 19.01
C HIS A 581 -23.01 11.57 20.30
N GLY A 582 -23.99 11.17 21.10
CA GLY A 582 -24.44 11.92 22.28
C GLY A 582 -25.26 13.17 21.93
N ALA A 583 -25.48 14.07 22.90
CA ALA A 583 -26.38 15.22 22.74
C ALA A 583 -25.78 16.41 21.97
N ALA A 584 -24.45 16.51 21.89
CA ALA A 584 -23.78 17.62 21.19
C ALA A 584 -23.76 17.38 19.68
N ASN A 585 -23.89 18.46 18.89
CA ASN A 585 -23.73 18.40 17.45
C ASN A 585 -22.30 17.94 17.10
N PRO A 586 -22.12 16.90 16.26
CA PRO A 586 -20.81 16.35 15.92
C PRO A 586 -19.98 17.27 15.01
N TRP A 587 -20.60 18.27 14.37
CA TRP A 587 -19.93 19.19 13.44
C TRP A 587 -19.31 20.40 14.16
N GLN A 588 -18.02 20.62 13.92
CA GLN A 588 -17.29 21.84 14.30
C GLN A 588 -16.58 22.38 13.07
N ILE A 589 -17.10 23.49 12.52
CA ILE A 589 -16.61 24.07 11.28
C ILE A 589 -16.15 25.50 11.54
N THR A 590 -14.88 25.77 11.29
CA THR A 590 -14.28 27.11 11.35
C THR A 590 -13.47 27.38 10.11
N GLY A 591 -13.18 28.65 9.82
CA GLY A 591 -12.23 29.05 8.79
C GLY A 591 -12.41 28.35 7.44
N SER A 592 -13.66 28.06 7.04
CA SER A 592 -14.04 27.22 5.90
C SER A 592 -15.14 27.88 5.07
N VAL A 593 -15.12 27.72 3.74
CA VAL A 593 -16.02 28.44 2.82
C VAL A 593 -16.49 27.56 1.66
N GLY A 594 -17.69 27.79 1.12
CA GLY A 594 -18.17 27.02 -0.04
C GLY A 594 -18.40 25.53 0.25
N LEU A 595 -18.75 25.18 1.49
CA LEU A 595 -19.12 23.82 1.86
C LEU A 595 -20.60 23.57 1.54
N THR A 596 -20.89 22.43 0.91
CA THR A 596 -22.26 21.99 0.60
C THR A 596 -22.61 20.77 1.42
N PHE A 597 -23.78 20.76 2.05
CA PHE A 597 -24.31 19.65 2.83
C PHE A 597 -25.66 19.20 2.25
N LYS A 598 -25.78 17.92 1.89
CA LYS A 598 -26.99 17.29 1.36
C LYS A 598 -27.30 16.03 2.16
N ASP A 599 -28.53 15.92 2.65
CA ASP A 599 -29.00 14.74 3.41
C ASP A 599 -28.04 14.33 4.55
N VAL A 600 -27.49 15.34 5.24
CA VAL A 600 -26.56 15.16 6.36
C VAL A 600 -27.31 15.11 7.69
N GLN A 601 -27.00 14.13 8.53
CA GLN A 601 -27.67 13.90 9.82
C GLN A 601 -26.67 13.74 10.97
N PRO A 602 -26.75 14.55 12.04
CA PRO A 602 -27.51 15.80 12.13
C PRO A 602 -26.94 16.87 11.18
N PRO A 603 -27.71 17.90 10.79
CA PRO A 603 -27.19 19.00 10.00
C PRO A 603 -26.11 19.79 10.77
N PRO A 604 -25.11 20.36 10.09
CA PRO A 604 -24.13 21.24 10.72
C PRO A 604 -24.79 22.51 11.29
N PRO A 605 -24.20 23.13 12.35
CA PRO A 605 -24.76 24.28 13.03
C PRO A 605 -24.73 25.58 12.22
#